data_AF-A0A9D6DUV4-F1
#
_entry.id   AF-A0A9D6DUV4-F1
#
_cell.length_a   1.000
_cell.length_b   1.000
_cell.length_c   1.000
_cell.angle_alpha   90.00
_cell.angle_beta   90.00
_cell.angle_gamma   90.00
#
_symmetry.space_group_name_H-M   'P 1'
#
loop_
_entity.id
_entity.type
_entity.pdbx_description
1 polymer ?
#
loop_
_entity_poly.entity_id
_entity_poly.type
_entity_poly.pdbx_seq_one_letter_code
_entity_poly.pdbx_strand_id
1 'polypeptide(L)'
;MHRFSVFLRIAGLSFLLFLTALAPARAEEYTCEVMTLEGSAIYTSAGVLKNLKQGDLLKAGDVIEVRDGHVDLAYDKNWNNVTRVWEKSRVKIHSIYPTGLGLDEGGIFAKLHKLPKGSTFEIQTPTAIAAVRGSEYLTEYREGVTRVFNYSPSPVEVFSLDSMGNLLERAVIRESEKTEVLKAAEPPRPPEKMSGEEMRRAGEHRAEIDRSVELVFEAGRIGQTQDIEEVEAMRAKEEEGRRRGHPESGDGQHKHEGTGPGGPGSGPGEGQGNGNLTESQQNELKEIFRSRGLDEEQIEKMRLDSMRMDTEAFERMKENMQQMTPEEIGRMKESVKETGVRMREEGDATRMDRAGQETKEMPVKTVDPDRVSQIEERAGHAQKNVERAVDKTAEKVMDQMDRQMTETEKKMYEDWCKTHNC
;
A
#
# COMPACT_ATOMS: atom_id res chain seq x y z
N MET A 1 -24.46 1.98 -70.57
CA MET A 1 -23.71 2.70 -69.52
C MET A 1 -24.58 3.15 -68.33
N HIS A 2 -25.54 2.34 -67.87
CA HIS A 2 -26.47 2.74 -66.77
C HIS A 2 -26.51 1.78 -65.56
N ARG A 3 -25.66 0.73 -65.53
CA ARG A 3 -25.68 -0.29 -64.46
C ARG A 3 -24.54 -0.18 -63.43
N PHE A 4 -23.62 0.78 -63.59
CA PHE A 4 -22.48 0.96 -62.68
C PHE A 4 -22.74 1.95 -61.52
N SER A 5 -23.90 2.62 -61.49
CA SER A 5 -24.19 3.70 -60.53
C SER A 5 -24.86 3.26 -59.22
N VAL A 6 -25.33 2.01 -59.12
CA VAL A 6 -26.13 1.56 -57.97
C VAL A 6 -25.27 0.89 -56.89
N PHE A 7 -24.18 0.21 -57.27
CA PHE A 7 -23.26 -0.41 -56.31
C PHE A 7 -22.45 0.60 -55.49
N LEU A 8 -22.24 1.83 -55.98
CA LEU A 8 -21.48 2.86 -55.29
C LEU A 8 -22.26 3.60 -54.19
N ARG A 9 -23.59 3.43 -54.10
CA ARG A 9 -24.41 4.06 -53.05
C ARG A 9 -24.66 3.17 -51.84
N ILE A 10 -24.48 1.85 -51.97
CA ILE A 10 -24.65 0.90 -50.86
C ILE A 10 -23.35 0.79 -50.04
N ALA A 11 -22.18 0.98 -50.65
CA ALA A 11 -20.90 1.03 -49.94
C ALA A 11 -20.69 2.29 -49.08
N GLY A 12 -21.39 3.40 -49.37
CA GLY A 12 -21.30 4.65 -48.62
C GLY A 12 -22.09 4.67 -47.30
N LEU A 13 -23.08 3.79 -47.14
CA LEU A 13 -23.90 3.73 -45.91
C LEU A 13 -23.35 2.73 -44.88
N SER A 14 -22.54 1.75 -45.30
CA SER A 14 -21.89 0.80 -44.38
C SER A 14 -20.60 1.33 -43.74
N PHE A 15 -20.00 2.39 -44.27
CA PHE A 15 -18.81 3.01 -43.66
C PHE A 15 -19.16 4.05 -42.57
N LEU A 16 -20.42 4.53 -42.53
CA LEU A 16 -20.88 5.50 -41.52
C LEU A 16 -21.41 4.83 -40.23
N LEU A 17 -21.61 3.51 -40.25
CA LEU A 17 -22.17 2.73 -39.13
C LEU A 17 -21.10 1.96 -38.33
N PHE A 18 -19.82 2.07 -38.71
CA PHE A 18 -18.70 1.46 -38.00
C PHE A 18 -17.89 2.47 -37.13
N LEU A 19 -18.33 3.74 -37.06
CA LEU A 19 -17.66 4.78 -36.26
C LEU A 19 -18.27 5.03 -34.87
N THR A 20 -19.35 4.35 -34.48
CA THR A 20 -20.18 4.73 -33.31
C THR A 20 -20.03 3.83 -32.08
N ALA A 21 -18.93 3.10 -31.90
CA ALA A 21 -18.75 2.26 -30.69
C ALA A 21 -17.36 2.29 -30.06
N LEU A 22 -16.58 3.36 -30.24
CA LEU A 22 -15.53 3.67 -29.26
C LEU A 22 -16.21 4.26 -28.02
N ALA A 23 -16.74 3.38 -27.16
CA ALA A 23 -17.05 3.77 -25.81
C ALA A 23 -15.75 4.33 -25.22
N PRO A 24 -15.71 5.60 -24.75
CA PRO A 24 -14.53 6.10 -24.08
C PRO A 24 -14.28 5.15 -22.92
N ALA A 25 -13.13 4.48 -22.94
CA ALA A 25 -12.62 3.82 -21.75
C ALA A 25 -12.58 4.93 -20.69
N ARG A 26 -13.54 4.90 -19.76
CA ARG A 26 -13.54 5.79 -18.62
C ARG A 26 -12.36 5.34 -17.78
N ALA A 27 -11.21 5.98 -17.99
CA ALA A 27 -10.13 5.90 -17.04
C ALA A 27 -10.72 6.40 -15.72
N GLU A 28 -10.80 5.53 -14.72
CA GLU A 28 -11.18 5.95 -13.37
C GLU A 28 -10.19 7.03 -12.95
N GLU A 29 -10.70 8.23 -12.69
CA GLU A 29 -9.90 9.34 -12.17
C GLU A 29 -9.65 9.09 -10.68
N TYR A 30 -8.65 8.26 -10.37
CA TYR A 30 -8.16 8.12 -9.01
C TYR A 30 -7.62 9.46 -8.50
N THR A 31 -7.86 9.75 -7.23
CA THR A 31 -7.40 10.98 -6.57
C THR A 31 -6.75 10.67 -5.21
N CYS A 32 -5.89 11.57 -4.75
CA CYS A 32 -5.50 11.62 -3.34
C CYS A 32 -6.07 12.89 -2.70
N GLU A 33 -6.31 12.86 -1.41
CA GLU A 33 -6.86 13.99 -0.66
C GLU A 33 -5.77 14.62 0.21
N VAL A 34 -5.79 15.95 0.30
CA VAL A 34 -5.05 16.70 1.33
C VAL A 34 -5.73 16.48 2.68
N MET A 35 -5.26 15.48 3.43
CA MET A 35 -5.82 15.09 4.72
C MET A 35 -5.64 16.21 5.75
N THR A 36 -4.40 16.68 5.93
CA THR A 36 -4.02 17.80 6.79
C THR A 36 -3.01 18.70 6.05
N LEU A 37 -2.97 19.96 6.49
CA LEU A 37 -2.05 20.97 5.99
C LEU A 37 -1.64 21.83 7.18
N GLU A 38 -0.34 21.88 7.45
CA GLU A 38 0.26 22.84 8.38
C GLU A 38 1.23 23.73 7.60
N GLY A 39 1.16 25.05 7.83
CA GLY A 39 1.92 26.01 7.03
C GLY A 39 1.23 26.35 5.71
N SER A 40 2.01 26.45 4.65
CA SER A 40 1.61 26.98 3.35
C SER A 40 2.15 26.11 2.23
N ALA A 41 1.22 25.70 1.36
CA ALA A 41 1.52 24.95 0.16
C ALA A 41 0.67 25.47 -0.99
N ILE A 42 1.19 25.27 -2.19
CA ILE A 42 0.49 25.55 -3.44
C ILE A 42 0.53 24.29 -4.30
N TYR A 43 -0.38 24.19 -5.26
CA TYR A 43 -0.29 23.19 -6.30
C TYR A 43 -0.55 23.80 -7.67
N THR A 44 0.06 23.21 -8.69
CA THR A 44 -0.17 23.51 -10.10
C THR A 44 -0.96 22.36 -10.71
N SER A 45 -2.15 22.65 -11.24
CA SER A 45 -2.98 21.69 -11.96
C SER A 45 -3.31 22.22 -13.34
N ALA A 46 -2.98 21.45 -14.38
CA ALA A 46 -3.14 21.87 -15.78
C ALA A 46 -2.54 23.27 -16.08
N GLY A 47 -1.39 23.58 -15.46
CA GLY A 47 -0.70 24.87 -15.62
C GLY A 47 -1.25 26.03 -14.79
N VAL A 48 -2.32 25.81 -14.02
CA VAL A 48 -2.91 26.83 -13.14
C VAL A 48 -2.42 26.64 -11.71
N LEU A 49 -1.78 27.68 -11.16
CA LEU A 49 -1.33 27.73 -9.78
C LEU A 49 -2.49 28.04 -8.82
N LYS A 50 -2.61 27.28 -7.74
CA LYS A 50 -3.64 27.42 -6.70
C LYS A 50 -3.02 27.25 -5.32
N ASN A 51 -3.59 27.92 -4.32
CA ASN A 51 -3.26 27.60 -2.92
C ASN A 51 -3.82 26.23 -2.59
N LEU A 52 -3.01 25.39 -1.96
CA LEU A 52 -3.43 24.09 -1.46
C LEU A 52 -4.19 24.29 -0.16
N LYS A 53 -5.28 23.57 0.03
CA LYS A 53 -6.04 23.56 1.29
C LYS A 53 -6.45 22.15 1.67
N GLN A 54 -6.74 21.98 2.96
CA GLN A 54 -7.27 20.73 3.48
C GLN A 54 -8.57 20.34 2.74
N GLY A 55 -8.68 19.06 2.37
CA GLY A 55 -9.79 18.51 1.61
C GLY A 55 -9.72 18.73 0.09
N ASP A 56 -8.67 19.37 -0.44
CA ASP A 56 -8.45 19.38 -1.88
C ASP A 56 -8.19 17.96 -2.39
N LEU A 57 -8.80 17.63 -3.54
CA LEU A 57 -8.54 16.41 -4.28
C LEU A 57 -7.51 16.67 -5.37
N LEU A 58 -6.43 15.90 -5.35
CA LEU A 58 -5.32 15.99 -6.27
C LEU A 58 -5.30 14.77 -7.18
N LYS A 59 -4.81 14.95 -8.40
CA LYS A 59 -4.79 13.93 -9.44
C LYS A 59 -3.42 13.80 -10.09
N ALA A 60 -3.26 12.76 -10.90
CA ALA A 60 -2.09 12.58 -11.74
C ALA A 60 -1.82 13.83 -12.59
N GLY A 61 -0.56 14.25 -12.63
CA GLY A 61 -0.09 15.45 -13.31
C GLY A 61 -0.01 16.70 -12.44
N ASP A 62 -0.64 16.71 -11.26
CA ASP A 62 -0.54 17.85 -10.35
C ASP A 62 0.87 17.94 -9.73
N VAL A 63 1.32 19.16 -9.47
CA VAL A 63 2.61 19.45 -8.84
C VAL A 63 2.39 20.26 -7.58
N ILE A 64 2.81 19.74 -6.44
CA ILE A 64 2.71 20.33 -5.10
C ILE A 64 4.04 20.99 -4.74
N GLU A 65 3.99 22.18 -4.16
CA GLU A 65 5.14 22.87 -3.57
C GLU A 65 4.78 23.25 -2.14
N VAL A 66 5.51 22.67 -1.17
CA VAL A 66 5.35 22.95 0.27
C VAL A 66 6.42 23.92 0.69
N ARG A 67 6.03 25.11 1.13
CA ARG A 67 6.96 26.21 1.43
C ARG A 67 7.43 26.18 2.88
N ASP A 68 6.49 26.03 3.80
CA ASP A 68 6.69 25.86 5.24
C ASP A 68 5.72 24.80 5.79
N GLY A 69 6.08 24.20 6.92
CA GLY A 69 5.29 23.15 7.56
C GLY A 69 5.29 21.83 6.79
N HIS A 70 4.11 21.23 6.60
CA HIS A 70 3.95 19.95 5.91
C HIS A 70 2.53 19.76 5.34
N VAL A 71 2.42 18.80 4.41
CA VAL A 71 1.15 18.35 3.83
C VAL A 71 1.04 16.85 4.02
N ASP A 72 -0.05 16.37 4.60
CA ASP A 72 -0.36 14.94 4.60
C ASP A 72 -1.32 14.62 3.45
N LEU A 73 -0.86 13.78 2.52
CA LEU A 73 -1.63 13.27 1.40
C LEU A 73 -2.10 11.87 1.73
N ALA A 74 -3.39 11.62 1.57
CA ALA A 74 -3.97 10.31 1.80
C ALA A 74 -4.51 9.69 0.52
N TYR A 75 -4.34 8.38 0.39
CA TYR A 75 -4.64 7.61 -0.82
C TYR A 75 -5.82 6.65 -0.65
N ASP A 76 -6.39 6.59 0.55
CA ASP A 76 -7.57 5.79 0.85
C ASP A 76 -8.49 6.49 1.84
N LYS A 77 -9.76 6.11 1.75
CA LYS A 77 -10.87 6.66 2.52
C LYS A 77 -10.69 6.55 4.04
N ASN A 78 -9.91 5.57 4.50
CA ASN A 78 -9.71 5.25 5.90
C ASN A 78 -8.38 5.79 6.44
N TRP A 79 -7.65 6.60 5.66
CA TRP A 79 -6.40 7.23 6.08
C TRP A 79 -5.30 6.25 6.48
N ASN A 80 -5.32 5.02 5.94
CA ASN A 80 -4.33 3.99 6.25
C ASN A 80 -3.02 4.16 5.48
N ASN A 81 -3.08 4.81 4.32
CA ASN A 81 -1.97 5.07 3.44
C ASN A 81 -1.83 6.58 3.32
N VAL A 82 -0.83 7.12 4.03
CA VAL A 82 -0.58 8.55 4.14
C VAL A 82 0.88 8.82 3.83
N THR A 83 1.13 9.86 3.04
CA THR A 83 2.47 10.42 2.87
C THR A 83 2.51 11.85 3.38
N ARG A 84 3.48 12.15 4.23
CA ARG A 84 3.81 13.50 4.66
C ARG A 84 4.88 14.09 3.76
N VAL A 85 4.56 15.21 3.11
CA VAL A 85 5.48 16.01 2.32
C VAL A 85 5.95 17.20 3.16
N TRP A 86 7.24 17.26 3.45
CA TRP A 86 7.82 18.30 4.32
C TRP A 86 8.03 19.63 3.58
N GLU A 87 8.27 20.69 4.35
CA GLU A 87 8.69 21.98 3.82
C GLU A 87 9.90 21.90 2.86
N LYS A 88 9.98 22.89 1.98
CA LYS A 88 11.00 22.99 0.94
C LYS A 88 11.00 21.75 0.04
N SER A 89 9.80 21.20 -0.22
CA SER A 89 9.62 20.07 -1.12
C SER A 89 8.81 20.46 -2.35
N ARG A 90 9.18 19.86 -3.48
CA ARG A 90 8.41 19.93 -4.73
C ARG A 90 8.12 18.52 -5.20
N VAL A 91 6.84 18.17 -5.26
CA VAL A 91 6.37 16.81 -5.54
C VAL A 91 5.42 16.81 -6.73
N LYS A 92 5.69 15.99 -7.73
CA LYS A 92 4.79 15.73 -8.85
C LYS A 92 4.06 14.40 -8.64
N ILE A 93 2.75 14.38 -8.84
CA ILE A 93 1.99 13.14 -8.83
C ILE A 93 2.06 12.52 -10.23
N HIS A 94 2.76 11.41 -10.40
CA HIS A 94 2.79 10.69 -11.67
C HIS A 94 1.54 9.83 -11.87
N SER A 95 1.15 9.11 -10.82
CA SER A 95 -0.04 8.25 -10.79
C SER A 95 -0.56 8.15 -9.36
N ILE A 96 -1.88 8.03 -9.21
CA ILE A 96 -2.50 7.77 -7.90
C ILE A 96 -2.58 6.27 -7.62
N TYR A 97 -2.84 5.46 -8.66
CA TYR A 97 -2.99 4.02 -8.50
C TYR A 97 -2.49 3.24 -9.74
N PRO A 98 -1.43 2.41 -9.63
CA PRO A 98 -0.49 2.34 -8.49
C PRO A 98 0.11 3.72 -8.20
N THR A 99 0.46 3.97 -6.94
CA THR A 99 0.89 5.32 -6.53
C THR A 99 2.33 5.56 -6.94
N GLY A 100 2.56 6.63 -7.71
CA GLY A 100 3.87 7.05 -8.16
C GLY A 100 4.04 8.55 -7.93
N LEU A 101 5.00 8.92 -7.08
CA LEU A 101 5.35 10.30 -6.77
C LEU A 101 6.74 10.63 -7.32
N GLY A 102 6.91 11.82 -7.87
CA GLY A 102 8.21 12.38 -8.24
C GLY A 102 8.61 13.46 -7.24
N LEU A 103 9.73 13.29 -6.55
CA LEU A 103 10.31 14.24 -5.59
C LEU A 103 11.48 14.96 -6.26
N ASP A 104 11.26 16.22 -6.67
CA ASP A 104 12.29 17.02 -7.34
C ASP A 104 13.32 17.61 -6.35
N GLU A 105 12.89 17.87 -5.12
CA GLU A 105 13.68 18.38 -3.98
C GLU A 105 12.84 18.17 -2.71
N GLY A 106 13.49 17.93 -1.57
CA GLY A 106 12.86 17.90 -0.24
C GLY A 106 12.77 16.50 0.38
N GLY A 107 11.65 16.19 1.04
CA GLY A 107 11.48 14.92 1.75
C GLY A 107 10.03 14.44 1.86
N ILE A 108 9.83 13.14 1.70
CA ILE A 108 8.54 12.46 1.83
C ILE A 108 8.68 11.31 2.82
N PHE A 109 7.90 11.36 3.90
CA PHE A 109 7.72 10.22 4.80
C PHE A 109 6.44 9.49 4.41
N ALA A 110 6.53 8.20 4.08
CA ALA A 110 5.41 7.39 3.68
C ALA A 110 5.07 6.37 4.78
N LYS A 111 3.82 6.39 5.23
CA LYS A 111 3.22 5.40 6.12
C LYS A 111 2.14 4.64 5.36
N LEU A 112 2.48 3.44 4.91
CA LEU A 112 1.63 2.65 4.01
C LEU A 112 1.22 1.35 4.67
N HIS A 113 -0.07 1.07 4.67
CA HIS A 113 -0.65 -0.12 5.28
C HIS A 113 -1.60 -0.82 4.31
N LYS A 114 -1.26 -2.08 3.99
CA LYS A 114 -2.04 -2.99 3.13
C LYS A 114 -2.36 -2.38 1.75
N LEU A 115 -1.34 -2.09 0.96
CA LEU A 115 -1.56 -1.76 -0.45
C LEU A 115 -2.18 -2.95 -1.19
N PRO A 116 -2.99 -2.69 -2.22
CA PRO A 116 -3.57 -3.74 -3.04
C PRO A 116 -2.60 -4.79 -3.54
N LYS A 117 -3.04 -6.04 -3.63
CA LYS A 117 -2.22 -7.11 -4.21
C LYS A 117 -1.80 -6.75 -5.64
N GLY A 118 -0.50 -6.88 -5.90
CA GLY A 118 0.09 -6.53 -7.20
C GLY A 118 0.25 -5.03 -7.45
N SER A 119 -0.07 -4.17 -6.47
CA SER A 119 0.25 -2.74 -6.54
C SER A 119 1.58 -2.44 -5.84
N THR A 120 2.20 -1.33 -6.25
CA THR A 120 3.46 -0.82 -5.72
C THR A 120 3.27 0.67 -5.44
N PHE A 121 3.95 1.18 -4.42
CA PHE A 121 4.10 2.60 -4.16
C PHE A 121 5.53 3.00 -4.50
N GLU A 122 5.70 3.92 -5.43
CA GLU A 122 7.00 4.38 -5.92
C GLU A 122 7.22 5.88 -5.58
N ILE A 123 8.39 6.20 -5.05
CA ILE A 123 8.90 7.57 -4.96
C ILE A 123 10.14 7.66 -5.85
N GLN A 124 10.01 8.41 -6.95
CA GLN A 124 11.07 8.72 -7.88
C GLN A 124 11.73 10.04 -7.50
N THR A 125 13.06 10.04 -7.44
CA THR A 125 13.92 11.22 -7.34
C THR A 125 14.73 11.34 -8.64
N PRO A 126 15.49 12.43 -8.87
CA PRO A 126 16.35 12.53 -10.04
C PRO A 126 17.42 11.44 -10.15
N THR A 127 17.80 10.78 -9.06
CA THR A 127 18.89 9.79 -9.04
C THR A 127 18.42 8.36 -8.76
N ALA A 128 17.23 8.17 -8.19
CA ALA A 128 16.77 6.86 -7.73
C ALA A 128 15.25 6.71 -7.67
N ILE A 129 14.78 5.46 -7.64
CA ILE A 129 13.39 5.09 -7.33
C ILE A 129 13.38 4.23 -6.07
N ALA A 130 12.61 4.63 -5.06
CA ALA A 130 12.27 3.80 -3.91
C ALA A 130 10.88 3.17 -4.12
N ALA A 131 10.79 1.85 -4.06
CA ALA A 131 9.57 1.09 -4.33
C ALA A 131 9.23 0.15 -3.17
N VAL A 132 7.95 0.12 -2.77
CA VAL A 132 7.45 -0.74 -1.69
C VAL A 132 6.05 -1.31 -1.99
N ARG A 133 5.69 -2.36 -1.27
CA ARG A 133 4.31 -2.92 -1.24
C ARG A 133 3.53 -2.55 0.04
N GLY A 134 4.16 -1.81 0.95
CA GLY A 134 3.60 -1.45 2.24
C GLY A 134 4.72 -1.41 3.26
N SER A 135 5.09 -0.22 3.69
CA SER A 135 6.23 0.03 4.58
C SER A 135 6.09 1.43 5.19
N GLU A 136 6.89 1.68 6.22
CA GLU A 136 7.11 3.00 6.81
C GLU A 136 8.54 3.42 6.42
N TYR A 137 8.68 4.40 5.54
CA TYR A 137 9.99 4.78 5.01
C TYR A 137 10.06 6.28 4.68
N LEU A 138 11.26 6.82 4.74
CA LEU A 138 11.56 8.21 4.37
C LEU A 138 12.39 8.21 3.09
N THR A 139 11.99 9.04 2.13
CA THR A 139 12.80 9.37 0.96
C THR A 139 13.10 10.86 0.97
N GLU A 140 14.39 11.21 0.94
CA GLU A 140 14.85 12.59 0.81
C GLU A 140 15.65 12.77 -0.47
N TYR A 141 15.52 13.93 -1.09
CA TYR A 141 16.41 14.37 -2.16
C TYR A 141 16.85 15.80 -1.89
N ARG A 142 18.12 15.95 -1.52
CA ARG A 142 18.74 17.24 -1.20
C ARG A 142 20.16 17.26 -1.71
N GLU A 143 20.58 18.40 -2.25
CA GLU A 143 21.96 18.61 -2.71
C GLU A 143 22.41 17.57 -3.76
N GLY A 144 21.49 17.07 -4.57
CA GLY A 144 21.76 16.05 -5.59
C GLY A 144 21.83 14.62 -5.06
N VAL A 145 21.64 14.39 -3.77
CA VAL A 145 21.74 13.06 -3.13
C VAL A 145 20.36 12.57 -2.73
N THR A 146 20.03 11.34 -3.14
CA THR A 146 18.85 10.64 -2.63
C THR A 146 19.23 9.81 -1.42
N ARG A 147 18.43 9.90 -0.35
CA ARG A 147 18.55 9.08 0.85
C ARG A 147 17.25 8.34 1.09
N VAL A 148 17.34 7.05 1.37
CA VAL A 148 16.18 6.20 1.65
C VAL A 148 16.40 5.49 2.97
N PHE A 149 15.44 5.62 3.88
CA PHE A 149 15.48 5.07 5.23
C PHE A 149 14.27 4.16 5.44
N ASN A 150 14.47 2.91 5.85
CA ASN A 150 13.37 1.97 6.09
C ASN A 150 13.17 1.72 7.59
N TYR A 151 11.98 2.05 8.09
CA TYR A 151 11.60 1.92 9.50
C TYR A 151 10.67 0.74 9.77
N SER A 152 10.32 -0.04 8.74
CA SER A 152 9.40 -1.16 8.84
C SER A 152 10.11 -2.50 8.57
N PRO A 153 9.57 -3.62 9.10
CA PRO A 153 9.99 -4.97 8.70
C PRO A 153 9.90 -5.25 7.20
N SER A 154 8.98 -4.57 6.50
CA SER A 154 8.79 -4.73 5.06
C SER A 154 9.91 -4.04 4.27
N PRO A 155 10.62 -4.74 3.37
CA PRO A 155 11.77 -4.19 2.68
C PRO A 155 11.39 -3.06 1.71
N VAL A 156 12.33 -2.14 1.53
CA VAL A 156 12.26 -1.11 0.48
C VAL A 156 13.26 -1.48 -0.61
N GLU A 157 12.80 -1.57 -1.86
CA GLU A 157 13.69 -1.73 -3.00
C GLU A 157 14.10 -0.36 -3.53
N VAL A 158 15.40 -0.12 -3.66
CA VAL A 158 15.95 1.14 -4.17
C VAL A 158 16.70 0.86 -5.46
N PHE A 159 16.28 1.51 -6.54
CA PHE A 159 16.88 1.39 -7.86
C PHE A 159 17.58 2.70 -8.21
N SER A 160 18.80 2.61 -8.70
CA SER A 160 19.48 3.76 -9.34
C SER A 160 18.94 3.99 -10.75
N LEU A 161 18.97 5.24 -11.21
CA LEU A 161 18.54 5.64 -12.55
C LEU A 161 19.73 6.08 -13.39
N ASP A 162 19.82 5.65 -14.65
CA ASP A 162 20.77 6.21 -15.61
C ASP A 162 20.33 7.61 -16.11
N SER A 163 21.13 8.24 -16.97
CA SER A 163 20.80 9.56 -17.55
C SER A 163 19.56 9.57 -18.45
N MET A 164 19.09 8.40 -18.87
CA MET A 164 17.87 8.22 -19.68
C MET A 164 16.66 7.81 -18.82
N GLY A 165 16.84 7.63 -17.51
CA GLY A 165 15.80 7.17 -16.58
C GLY A 165 15.58 5.66 -16.55
N ASN A 166 16.49 4.86 -17.11
CA ASN A 166 16.42 3.41 -17.01
C ASN A 166 16.93 2.91 -15.65
N LEU A 167 16.39 1.79 -15.19
CA LEU A 167 16.80 1.15 -13.95
C LEU A 167 18.18 0.51 -14.11
N LEU A 168 19.07 0.77 -13.17
CA LEU A 168 20.40 0.16 -13.10
C LEU A 168 20.44 -0.86 -11.96
N GLU A 169 21.25 -0.61 -10.93
CA GLU A 169 21.43 -1.52 -9.80
C GLU A 169 20.34 -1.34 -8.74
N ARG A 170 19.99 -2.46 -8.09
CA ARG A 170 19.01 -2.57 -7.01
C ARG A 170 19.71 -2.82 -5.68
N ALA A 171 19.32 -2.07 -4.65
CA ALA A 171 19.56 -2.38 -3.25
C ALA A 171 18.25 -2.71 -2.54
N VAL A 172 18.29 -3.65 -1.59
CA VAL A 172 17.14 -3.99 -0.74
C VAL A 172 17.45 -3.50 0.67
N ILE A 173 16.64 -2.58 1.16
CA ILE A 173 16.83 -1.91 2.45
C ILE A 173 15.92 -2.57 3.47
N ARG A 174 16.49 -3.23 4.46
CA ARG A 174 15.71 -3.89 5.52
C ARG A 174 15.37 -2.90 6.64
N GLU A 175 14.62 -3.38 7.61
CA GLU A 175 14.30 -2.62 8.81
C GLU A 175 15.56 -2.05 9.48
N SER A 176 15.46 -0.80 9.90
CA SER A 176 16.54 -0.06 10.56
C SER A 176 17.78 0.16 9.67
N GLU A 177 17.63 0.04 8.35
CA GLU A 177 18.69 0.33 7.37
C GLU A 177 18.37 1.58 6.54
N LYS A 178 19.43 2.16 5.99
CA LYS A 178 19.38 3.25 5.03
C LYS A 178 20.36 3.02 3.89
N THR A 179 20.12 3.68 2.77
CA THR A 179 21.07 3.79 1.65
C THR A 179 21.08 5.20 1.10
N GLU A 180 22.10 5.51 0.30
CA GLU A 180 22.23 6.75 -0.44
C GLU A 180 22.55 6.46 -1.91
N VAL A 181 21.98 7.27 -2.80
CA VAL A 181 22.34 7.35 -4.21
C VAL A 181 22.86 8.75 -4.47
N LEU A 182 24.18 8.87 -4.62
CA LEU A 182 24.86 10.16 -4.62
C LEU A 182 24.60 10.98 -5.89
N LYS A 183 24.44 10.29 -7.03
CA LYS A 183 24.23 10.89 -8.35
C LYS A 183 23.46 9.94 -9.25
N ALA A 184 22.89 10.50 -10.31
CA ALA A 184 22.35 9.68 -11.39
C ALA A 184 23.48 8.84 -12.01
N ALA A 185 23.11 7.65 -12.46
CA ALA A 185 23.97 6.59 -13.00
C ALA A 185 24.99 5.99 -12.02
N GLU A 186 24.98 6.39 -10.74
CA GLU A 186 25.74 5.71 -9.69
C GLU A 186 24.83 4.70 -8.97
N PRO A 187 25.32 3.48 -8.64
CA PRO A 187 24.53 2.49 -7.93
C PRO A 187 24.25 2.95 -6.48
N PRO A 188 23.18 2.44 -5.84
CA PRO A 188 22.95 2.69 -4.43
C PRO A 188 24.12 2.17 -3.59
N ARG A 189 24.51 2.94 -2.58
CA ARG A 189 25.50 2.47 -1.61
C ARG A 189 24.99 1.21 -0.89
N PRO A 190 25.89 0.31 -0.45
CA PRO A 190 25.50 -0.80 0.40
C PRO A 190 24.65 -0.31 1.59
N PRO A 191 23.56 -1.01 1.95
CA PRO A 191 22.71 -0.59 3.06
C PRO A 191 23.49 -0.55 4.38
N GLU A 192 23.30 0.52 5.15
CA GLU A 192 23.93 0.74 6.45
C GLU A 192 22.89 0.85 7.55
N LYS A 193 23.26 0.49 8.79
CA LYS A 193 22.36 0.66 9.94
C LYS A 193 22.14 2.13 10.26
N MET A 194 20.90 2.48 10.56
CA MET A 194 20.55 3.80 11.05
C MET A 194 21.07 4.02 12.47
N SER A 195 21.41 5.27 12.76
CA SER A 195 21.72 5.73 14.11
C SER A 195 20.46 5.77 14.99
N GLY A 196 20.66 5.77 16.31
CA GLY A 196 19.54 5.90 17.26
C GLY A 196 18.77 7.22 17.11
N GLU A 197 19.43 8.30 16.68
CA GLU A 197 18.75 9.57 16.41
C GLU A 197 17.85 9.50 15.18
N GLU A 198 18.32 8.86 14.11
CA GLU A 198 17.52 8.64 12.88
C GLU A 198 16.29 7.78 13.18
N MET A 199 16.45 6.72 13.99
CA MET A 199 15.32 5.90 14.44
C MET A 199 14.33 6.68 15.31
N ARG A 200 14.82 7.55 16.21
CA ARG A 200 13.96 8.39 17.05
C ARG A 200 13.13 9.36 16.20
N ARG A 201 13.74 10.05 15.24
CA ARG A 201 13.04 10.97 14.33
C ARG A 201 11.92 10.27 13.56
N ALA A 202 12.15 9.04 13.13
CA ALA A 202 11.13 8.24 12.46
C ALA A 202 9.92 7.93 13.36
N GLY A 203 10.18 7.58 14.62
CA GLY A 203 9.13 7.39 15.62
C GLY A 203 8.29 8.66 15.82
N GLU A 204 8.93 9.83 15.80
CA GLU A 204 8.25 11.13 15.88
C GLU A 204 7.37 11.37 14.65
N HIS A 205 7.89 11.18 13.45
CA HIS A 205 7.11 11.32 12.20
C HIS A 205 5.89 10.40 12.17
N ARG A 206 6.07 9.14 12.56
CA ARG A 206 4.96 8.18 12.68
C ARG A 206 3.90 8.67 13.66
N ALA A 207 4.32 9.07 14.87
CA ALA A 207 3.40 9.52 15.91
C ALA A 207 2.64 10.80 15.52
N GLU A 208 3.28 11.71 14.78
CA GLU A 208 2.62 12.93 14.29
C GLU A 208 1.58 12.64 13.21
N ILE A 209 1.85 11.71 12.29
CA ILE A 209 0.86 11.26 11.31
C ILE A 209 -0.31 10.56 12.03
N ASP A 210 -0.02 9.68 12.99
CA ASP A 210 -1.05 8.99 13.78
C ASP A 210 -1.98 9.99 14.50
N ARG A 211 -1.39 11.00 15.13
CA ARG A 211 -2.16 12.09 15.75
C ARG A 211 -3.01 12.85 14.72
N SER A 212 -2.46 13.10 13.53
CA SER A 212 -3.18 13.83 12.47
C SER A 212 -4.38 13.02 11.96
N VAL A 213 -4.21 11.71 11.80
CA VAL A 213 -5.29 10.78 11.43
C VAL A 213 -6.37 10.74 12.52
N GLU A 214 -5.97 10.61 13.79
CA GLU A 214 -6.90 10.62 14.93
C GLU A 214 -7.74 11.90 14.97
N LEU A 215 -7.11 13.07 14.85
CA LEU A 215 -7.80 14.36 14.85
C LEU A 215 -8.81 14.49 13.70
N VAL A 216 -8.49 13.96 12.51
CA VAL A 216 -9.40 13.96 11.36
C VAL A 216 -10.60 13.04 11.61
N PHE A 217 -10.38 11.88 12.23
CA PHE A 217 -11.47 10.99 12.64
C PHE A 217 -12.36 11.59 13.73
N GLU A 218 -11.78 12.23 14.75
CA GLU A 218 -12.52 12.92 15.81
C GLU A 218 -13.38 14.08 15.25
N ALA A 219 -12.91 14.74 14.19
CA ALA A 219 -13.67 15.73 13.45
C ALA A 219 -14.80 15.13 12.59
N GLY A 220 -14.98 13.81 12.58
CA GLY A 220 -16.00 13.10 11.81
C GLY A 220 -15.75 13.10 10.30
N ARG A 221 -14.52 13.38 9.86
CA ARG A 221 -14.16 13.37 8.45
C ARG A 221 -13.81 11.97 7.99
N ILE A 222 -14.37 11.63 6.84
CA ILE A 222 -14.08 10.41 6.10
C ILE A 222 -13.43 10.86 4.78
N GLY A 223 -12.44 10.10 4.31
CA GLY A 223 -11.76 10.45 3.06
C GLY A 223 -12.71 10.43 1.87
N GLN A 224 -12.47 11.35 0.94
CA GLN A 224 -13.20 11.49 -0.31
C GLN A 224 -12.54 10.71 -1.46
N THR A 225 -11.46 9.98 -1.17
CA THR A 225 -10.74 9.14 -2.13
C THR A 225 -11.39 7.77 -2.28
N GLN A 226 -10.85 6.96 -3.20
CA GLN A 226 -11.23 5.57 -3.40
C GLN A 226 -11.20 4.72 -2.11
N ASP A 227 -12.11 3.76 -2.05
CA ASP A 227 -12.06 2.65 -1.10
C ASP A 227 -11.17 1.55 -1.68
N ILE A 228 -10.02 1.32 -1.05
CA ILE A 228 -9.04 0.34 -1.51
C ILE A 228 -9.65 -1.07 -1.58
N GLU A 229 -10.52 -1.44 -0.64
CA GLU A 229 -11.14 -2.77 -0.61
C GLU A 229 -12.09 -2.96 -1.80
N GLU A 230 -12.82 -1.89 -2.16
CA GLU A 230 -13.70 -1.89 -3.34
C GLU A 230 -12.89 -2.00 -4.63
N VAL A 231 -11.78 -1.25 -4.74
CA VAL A 231 -10.87 -1.32 -5.89
C VAL A 231 -10.27 -2.71 -6.06
N GLU A 232 -9.83 -3.35 -4.96
CA GLU A 232 -9.36 -4.74 -4.98
C GLU A 232 -10.46 -5.71 -5.42
N ALA A 233 -11.67 -5.56 -4.88
CA ALA A 233 -12.80 -6.43 -5.22
C ALA A 233 -13.22 -6.30 -6.69
N MET A 234 -13.19 -5.08 -7.25
CA MET A 234 -13.44 -4.85 -8.67
C MET A 234 -12.40 -5.54 -9.55
N ARG A 235 -11.10 -5.35 -9.24
CA ARG A 235 -10.01 -5.99 -9.99
C ARG A 235 -10.06 -7.51 -9.92
N ALA A 236 -10.36 -8.08 -8.75
CA ALA A 236 -10.50 -9.52 -8.59
C ALA A 236 -11.62 -10.09 -9.49
N LYS A 237 -12.76 -9.39 -9.60
CA LYS A 237 -13.86 -9.76 -10.50
C LYS A 237 -13.48 -9.62 -11.98
N GLU A 238 -12.75 -8.58 -12.35
CA GLU A 238 -12.25 -8.41 -13.72
C GLU A 238 -11.29 -9.53 -14.11
N GLU A 239 -10.35 -9.87 -13.23
CA GLU A 239 -9.39 -10.97 -13.46
C GLU A 239 -10.11 -12.32 -13.57
N GLU A 240 -11.10 -12.58 -12.72
CA GLU A 240 -11.94 -13.78 -12.80
C GLU A 240 -12.76 -13.82 -14.11
N GLY A 241 -13.31 -12.68 -14.53
CA GLY A 241 -13.99 -12.52 -15.81
C GLY A 241 -13.09 -12.83 -17.00
N ARG A 242 -11.82 -12.37 -16.99
CA ARG A 242 -10.83 -12.68 -18.02
C ARG A 242 -10.47 -14.17 -18.05
N ARG A 243 -10.40 -14.82 -16.88
CA ARG A 243 -10.16 -16.28 -16.79
C ARG A 243 -11.33 -17.11 -17.33
N ARG A 244 -12.58 -16.68 -17.10
CA ARG A 244 -13.78 -17.38 -17.58
C ARG A 244 -14.13 -17.07 -19.05
N GLY A 245 -13.72 -15.90 -19.54
CA GLY A 245 -14.04 -15.39 -20.88
C GLY A 245 -13.07 -15.81 -21.99
N HIS A 246 -12.06 -16.62 -21.69
CA HIS A 246 -11.44 -17.47 -22.71
C HIS A 246 -12.35 -18.70 -22.85
N PRO A 247 -13.28 -18.76 -23.82
CA PRO A 247 -13.78 -20.06 -24.22
C PRO A 247 -12.53 -20.86 -24.56
N GLU A 248 -12.33 -22.00 -23.90
CA GLU A 248 -11.52 -23.04 -24.50
C GLU A 248 -12.00 -23.10 -25.94
N SER A 249 -11.15 -22.66 -26.86
CA SER A 249 -11.33 -22.87 -28.28
C SER A 249 -11.29 -24.37 -28.41
N GLY A 250 -12.44 -24.99 -28.18
CA GLY A 250 -12.65 -26.41 -28.30
C GLY A 250 -12.13 -26.72 -29.68
N ASP A 251 -11.09 -27.53 -29.71
CA ASP A 251 -10.51 -28.09 -30.92
C ASP A 251 -11.64 -28.78 -31.68
N GLY A 252 -12.28 -27.98 -32.53
CA GLY A 252 -13.15 -28.43 -33.59
C GLY A 252 -12.25 -29.24 -34.50
N GLN A 253 -12.26 -30.55 -34.27
CA GLN A 253 -11.66 -31.59 -35.10
C GLN A 253 -11.81 -31.26 -36.59
N HIS A 254 -10.80 -30.62 -37.16
CA HIS A 254 -10.51 -30.81 -38.58
C HIS A 254 -9.79 -32.16 -38.68
N LYS A 255 -10.58 -33.19 -38.98
CA LYS A 255 -10.10 -34.48 -39.49
C LYS A 255 -9.26 -34.22 -40.74
N HIS A 256 -7.94 -34.19 -40.57
CA HIS A 256 -7.01 -34.46 -41.66
C HIS A 256 -6.63 -35.93 -41.58
N GLU A 257 -7.13 -36.73 -42.52
CA GLU A 257 -6.64 -38.08 -42.78
C GLU A 257 -5.19 -37.96 -43.27
N GLY A 258 -4.24 -38.35 -42.43
CA GLY A 258 -2.82 -38.39 -42.74
C GLY A 258 -2.17 -39.56 -42.02
N THR A 259 -2.03 -40.66 -42.74
CA THR A 259 -1.35 -41.90 -42.33
C THR A 259 0.15 -41.63 -42.10
N GLY A 260 0.62 -41.84 -40.86
CA GLY A 260 2.04 -41.85 -40.53
C GLY A 260 2.29 -42.62 -39.22
N PRO A 261 3.18 -43.63 -39.18
CA PRO A 261 3.36 -44.47 -38.01
C PRO A 261 4.51 -43.98 -37.10
N GLY A 262 4.29 -44.09 -35.78
CA GLY A 262 5.34 -44.49 -34.85
C GLY A 262 5.90 -43.43 -33.92
N GLY A 263 5.71 -43.63 -32.61
CA GLY A 263 6.53 -43.03 -31.56
C GLY A 263 5.82 -42.93 -30.19
N PRO A 264 6.17 -43.76 -29.19
CA PRO A 264 5.57 -43.72 -27.86
C PRO A 264 6.37 -42.81 -26.91
N GLY A 265 5.68 -42.06 -26.06
CA GLY A 265 6.33 -41.24 -25.02
C GLY A 265 5.33 -40.58 -24.09
N SER A 266 4.90 -41.32 -23.08
CA SER A 266 3.98 -40.93 -22.02
C SER A 266 4.63 -40.01 -20.99
N GLY A 267 3.86 -39.06 -20.45
CA GLY A 267 4.13 -38.39 -19.18
C GLY A 267 2.90 -37.64 -18.68
N PRO A 268 2.37 -37.94 -17.47
CA PRO A 268 1.28 -37.17 -16.87
C PRO A 268 1.87 -36.05 -16.01
N GLY A 269 1.59 -34.80 -16.36
CA GLY A 269 1.92 -33.63 -15.54
C GLY A 269 0.73 -33.24 -14.68
N GLU A 270 0.82 -33.52 -13.38
CA GLU A 270 -0.09 -33.04 -12.34
C GLU A 270 -0.08 -31.50 -12.26
N GLY A 271 -1.25 -30.88 -12.43
CA GLY A 271 -1.44 -29.46 -12.23
C GLY A 271 -1.62 -29.12 -10.75
N GLN A 272 -0.52 -28.81 -10.05
CA GLN A 272 -0.58 -28.09 -8.78
C GLN A 272 -0.71 -26.59 -9.05
N GLY A 273 -1.81 -26.00 -8.58
CA GLY A 273 -2.09 -24.57 -8.67
C GLY A 273 -1.17 -23.76 -7.76
N ASN A 274 0.00 -23.40 -8.28
CA ASN A 274 0.80 -22.30 -7.75
C ASN A 274 0.28 -20.99 -8.35
N GLY A 275 0.12 -19.96 -7.51
CA GLY A 275 -0.39 -18.63 -7.85
C GLY A 275 0.50 -17.86 -8.82
N ASN A 276 0.61 -18.35 -10.06
CA ASN A 276 1.29 -17.68 -11.14
C ASN A 276 0.44 -16.51 -11.65
N LEU A 277 1.09 -15.36 -11.82
CA LEU A 277 0.57 -14.22 -12.57
C LEU A 277 -0.04 -14.71 -13.88
N THR A 278 -1.20 -14.18 -14.26
CA THR A 278 -1.82 -14.50 -15.56
C THR A 278 -0.90 -14.06 -16.69
N GLU A 279 -0.97 -14.72 -17.86
CA GLU A 279 -0.14 -14.37 -19.02
C GLU A 279 -0.31 -12.90 -19.44
N SER A 280 -1.50 -12.33 -19.23
CA SER A 280 -1.76 -10.89 -19.41
C SER A 280 -1.01 -10.01 -18.40
N GLN A 281 -1.00 -10.37 -17.11
CA GLN A 281 -0.23 -9.63 -16.10
C GLN A 281 1.27 -9.79 -16.32
N GLN A 282 1.72 -10.97 -16.75
CA GLN A 282 3.12 -11.20 -17.14
C GLN A 282 3.49 -10.34 -18.35
N ASN A 283 2.61 -10.20 -19.33
CA ASN A 283 2.83 -9.34 -20.49
C ASN A 283 2.79 -7.85 -20.15
N GLU A 284 1.92 -7.40 -19.25
CA GLU A 284 1.86 -6.01 -18.80
C GLU A 284 3.10 -5.63 -17.98
N LEU A 285 3.52 -6.51 -17.07
CA LEU A 285 4.78 -6.34 -16.32
C LEU A 285 5.99 -6.34 -17.29
N LYS A 286 6.00 -7.24 -18.28
CA LYS A 286 7.04 -7.27 -19.34
C LYS A 286 7.03 -6.00 -20.18
N GLU A 287 5.88 -5.43 -20.53
CA GLU A 287 5.79 -4.17 -21.27
C GLU A 287 6.27 -2.97 -20.43
N ILE A 288 5.95 -2.94 -19.12
CA ILE A 288 6.51 -1.95 -18.19
C ILE A 288 8.04 -2.07 -18.15
N PHE A 289 8.58 -3.28 -18.06
CA PHE A 289 10.03 -3.50 -18.03
C PHE A 289 10.71 -3.23 -19.38
N ARG A 290 10.09 -3.59 -20.51
CA ARG A 290 10.57 -3.25 -21.86
C ARG A 290 10.55 -1.75 -22.11
N SER A 291 9.52 -1.04 -21.65
CA SER A 291 9.44 0.42 -21.74
C SER A 291 10.54 1.11 -20.92
N ARG A 292 11.13 0.39 -19.95
CA ARG A 292 12.25 0.79 -19.10
C ARG A 292 13.61 0.23 -19.58
N GLY A 293 13.67 -0.33 -20.80
CA GLY A 293 14.91 -0.77 -21.45
C GLY A 293 15.49 -2.11 -20.98
N LEU A 294 14.77 -2.88 -20.16
CA LEU A 294 15.22 -4.19 -19.69
C LEU A 294 15.00 -5.26 -20.77
N ASP A 295 16.02 -6.11 -20.97
CA ASP A 295 15.90 -7.25 -21.87
C ASP A 295 15.20 -8.44 -21.21
N GLU A 296 14.77 -9.40 -22.03
CA GLU A 296 13.95 -10.53 -21.58
C GLU A 296 14.71 -11.47 -20.61
N GLU A 297 16.04 -11.50 -20.68
CA GLU A 297 16.89 -12.30 -19.80
C GLU A 297 16.99 -11.68 -18.40
N GLN A 298 17.11 -10.34 -18.32
CA GLN A 298 17.12 -9.58 -17.08
C GLN A 298 15.78 -9.67 -16.32
N ILE A 299 14.66 -9.59 -17.04
CA ILE A 299 13.31 -9.69 -16.46
C ILE A 299 13.10 -11.07 -15.82
N GLU A 300 13.51 -12.15 -16.50
CA GLU A 300 13.32 -13.50 -15.99
C GLU A 300 14.23 -13.82 -14.80
N LYS A 301 15.45 -13.29 -14.80
CA LYS A 301 16.38 -13.40 -13.66
C LYS A 301 15.83 -12.73 -12.39
N MET A 302 15.29 -11.51 -12.51
CA MET A 302 14.68 -10.80 -11.39
C MET A 302 13.49 -11.55 -10.78
N ARG A 303 12.66 -12.16 -11.64
CA ARG A 303 11.51 -12.97 -11.23
C ARG A 303 11.96 -14.19 -10.41
N LEU A 304 12.96 -14.92 -10.90
CA LEU A 304 13.49 -16.11 -10.23
C LEU A 304 14.11 -15.78 -8.86
N ASP A 305 14.83 -14.67 -8.76
CA ASP A 305 15.46 -14.23 -7.51
C ASP A 305 14.41 -13.80 -6.44
N SER A 306 13.32 -13.15 -6.85
CA SER A 306 12.24 -12.75 -5.94
C SER A 306 11.50 -13.96 -5.35
N MET A 307 11.22 -14.99 -6.15
CA MET A 307 10.50 -16.18 -5.68
C MET A 307 11.34 -17.02 -4.69
N ARG A 308 12.67 -16.97 -4.84
CA ARG A 308 13.60 -17.72 -3.98
C ARG A 308 13.68 -17.12 -2.57
N MET A 309 13.61 -15.80 -2.43
CA MET A 309 13.71 -15.11 -1.14
C MET A 309 12.53 -15.38 -0.21
N ASP A 310 11.30 -15.37 -0.71
CA ASP A 310 10.09 -15.59 0.11
C ASP A 310 10.01 -17.03 0.63
N THR A 311 10.47 -17.99 -0.16
CA THR A 311 10.47 -19.41 0.20
C THR A 311 11.53 -19.71 1.28
N GLU A 312 12.74 -19.14 1.14
CA GLU A 312 13.82 -19.33 2.10
C GLU A 312 13.56 -18.64 3.47
N ALA A 313 12.85 -17.50 3.48
CA ALA A 313 12.48 -16.81 4.72
C ALA A 313 11.39 -17.57 5.49
N PHE A 314 10.40 -18.09 4.76
CA PHE A 314 9.30 -18.87 5.34
C PHE A 314 9.79 -20.21 5.92
N GLU A 315 10.64 -20.95 5.21
CA GLU A 315 11.17 -22.22 5.72
C GLU A 315 12.08 -22.00 6.95
N ARG A 316 12.89 -20.92 7.00
CA ARG A 316 13.67 -20.58 8.19
C ARG A 316 12.82 -20.27 9.42
N MET A 317 11.71 -19.53 9.23
CA MET A 317 10.78 -19.22 10.31
C MET A 317 10.09 -20.50 10.83
N LYS A 318 9.72 -21.40 9.92
CA LYS A 318 9.09 -22.69 10.24
C LYS A 318 10.05 -23.62 10.97
N GLU A 319 11.31 -23.73 10.53
CA GLU A 319 12.34 -24.51 11.23
C GLU A 319 12.60 -23.97 12.65
N ASN A 320 12.67 -22.65 12.82
CA ASN A 320 12.84 -22.03 14.13
C ASN A 320 11.64 -22.30 15.06
N MET A 321 10.41 -22.26 14.54
CA MET A 321 9.22 -22.59 15.32
C MET A 321 9.14 -24.06 15.72
N GLN A 322 9.62 -24.98 14.87
CA GLN A 322 9.65 -26.42 15.17
C GLN A 322 10.69 -26.78 16.23
N GLN A 323 11.72 -25.95 16.40
CA GLN A 323 12.78 -26.16 17.39
C GLN A 323 12.48 -25.51 18.75
N MET A 324 11.42 -24.69 18.87
CA MET A 324 11.05 -24.07 20.13
C MET A 324 10.43 -25.08 21.10
N THR A 325 10.94 -25.08 22.32
CA THR A 325 10.35 -25.82 23.43
C THR A 325 9.03 -25.16 23.88
N PRO A 326 8.10 -25.92 24.50
CA PRO A 326 6.86 -25.36 25.05
C PRO A 326 7.10 -24.20 26.05
N GLU A 327 8.22 -24.24 26.78
CA GLU A 327 8.64 -23.19 27.72
C GLU A 327 9.05 -21.90 26.99
N GLU A 328 9.77 -22.01 25.87
CA GLU A 328 10.13 -20.86 25.04
C GLU A 328 8.91 -20.23 24.38
N ILE A 329 7.96 -21.05 23.93
CA ILE A 329 6.67 -20.59 23.42
C ILE A 329 5.89 -19.86 24.54
N GLY A 330 5.94 -20.37 25.77
CA GLY A 330 5.36 -19.70 26.94
C GLY A 330 5.98 -18.33 27.21
N ARG A 331 7.31 -18.25 27.27
CA ARG A 331 8.06 -16.99 27.47
C ARG A 331 7.77 -15.97 26.35
N MET A 332 7.68 -16.41 25.11
CA MET A 332 7.36 -15.55 23.97
C MET A 332 5.94 -14.96 24.10
N LYS A 333 4.94 -15.76 24.50
CA LYS A 333 3.57 -15.29 24.73
C LYS A 333 3.50 -14.28 25.88
N GLU A 334 4.25 -14.51 26.95
CA GLU A 334 4.30 -13.64 28.11
C GLU A 334 4.97 -12.30 27.77
N SER A 335 6.07 -12.32 27.01
CA SER A 335 6.73 -11.11 26.50
C SER A 335 5.83 -10.26 25.60
N VAL A 336 5.04 -10.90 24.72
CA VAL A 336 4.04 -10.18 23.90
C VAL A 336 2.95 -9.55 24.76
N LYS A 337 2.48 -10.26 25.80
CA LYS A 337 1.47 -9.76 26.74
C LYS A 337 1.99 -8.56 27.54
N GLU A 338 3.21 -8.65 28.07
CA GLU A 338 3.87 -7.55 28.80
C GLU A 338 4.06 -6.31 27.91
N THR A 339 4.46 -6.51 26.66
CA THR A 339 4.60 -5.43 25.68
C THR A 339 3.27 -4.72 25.42
N GLY A 340 2.17 -5.48 25.34
CA GLY A 340 0.82 -4.91 25.21
C GLY A 340 0.33 -4.13 26.44
N VAL A 341 0.66 -4.60 27.64
CA VAL A 341 0.33 -3.89 28.90
C VAL A 341 1.12 -2.60 29.01
N ARG A 342 2.42 -2.64 28.71
CA ARG A 342 3.30 -1.47 28.78
C ARG A 342 2.87 -0.36 27.82
N MET A 343 2.46 -0.70 26.59
CA MET A 343 1.93 0.28 25.64
C MET A 343 0.63 0.95 26.15
N ARG A 344 -0.17 0.24 26.96
CA ARG A 344 -1.40 0.79 27.55
C ARG A 344 -1.09 1.76 28.69
N GLU A 345 -0.16 1.39 29.58
CA GLU A 345 0.25 2.23 30.72
C GLU A 345 0.99 3.50 30.27
N GLU A 346 1.86 3.40 29.27
CA GLU A 346 2.55 4.57 28.68
C GLU A 346 1.56 5.52 27.98
N GLY A 347 0.50 4.98 27.36
CA GLY A 347 -0.60 5.77 26.78
C GLY A 347 -1.41 6.54 27.83
N ASP A 348 -1.74 5.90 28.96
CA ASP A 348 -2.53 6.52 30.03
C ASP A 348 -1.73 7.56 30.83
N ALA A 349 -0.44 7.32 31.10
CA ALA A 349 0.42 8.26 31.81
C ALA A 349 0.63 9.57 31.03
N THR A 350 0.81 9.46 29.71
CA THR A 350 0.96 10.63 28.82
C THR A 350 -0.30 11.49 28.77
N ARG A 351 -1.47 10.91 29.02
CA ARG A 351 -2.77 11.61 29.07
C ARG A 351 -2.95 12.41 30.36
N MET A 352 -2.41 11.95 31.49
CA MET A 352 -2.53 12.63 32.78
C MET A 352 -1.57 13.82 32.93
N ASP A 353 -0.34 13.73 32.44
CA ASP A 353 0.64 14.83 32.53
C ASP A 353 0.23 16.06 31.69
N ARG A 354 -0.46 15.83 30.57
CA ARG A 354 -0.96 16.92 29.70
C ARG A 354 -2.12 17.70 30.34
N ALA A 355 -2.99 17.03 31.08
CA ALA A 355 -4.07 17.67 31.84
C ALA A 355 -3.55 18.52 33.03
N GLY A 356 -2.38 18.17 33.57
CA GLY A 356 -1.74 18.91 34.67
C GLY A 356 -1.06 20.22 34.23
N GLN A 357 -0.61 20.33 32.97
CA GLN A 357 0.13 21.50 32.50
C GLN A 357 -0.74 22.64 31.94
N GLU A 358 -1.99 22.40 31.57
CA GLU A 358 -2.90 23.43 31.03
C GLU A 358 -3.67 24.25 32.08
N THR A 359 -3.47 24.01 33.39
CA THR A 359 -4.23 24.70 34.45
C THR A 359 -3.54 25.88 35.15
N LYS A 360 -2.35 26.28 34.69
CA LYS A 360 -1.71 27.53 35.16
C LYS A 360 -2.07 28.69 34.22
N GLU A 361 -2.82 29.65 34.77
CA GLU A 361 -3.14 30.97 34.20
C GLU A 361 -4.37 31.10 33.28
N MET A 362 -5.51 30.54 33.68
CA MET A 362 -6.81 31.05 33.22
C MET A 362 -7.64 31.60 34.38
N PRO A 363 -8.23 32.81 34.26
CA PRO A 363 -9.12 33.34 35.26
C PRO A 363 -10.34 32.42 35.39
N VAL A 364 -10.61 31.99 36.63
CA VAL A 364 -11.71 31.09 36.98
C VAL A 364 -13.04 31.74 36.56
N LYS A 365 -13.51 31.41 35.35
CA LYS A 365 -14.90 31.57 35.00
C LYS A 365 -15.64 30.42 35.69
N THR A 366 -16.62 30.77 36.51
CA THR A 366 -17.54 29.82 37.12
C THR A 366 -18.07 28.89 36.04
N VAL A 367 -17.66 27.62 36.08
CA VAL A 367 -18.10 26.61 35.13
C VAL A 367 -19.58 26.38 35.38
N ASP A 368 -20.36 26.54 34.32
CA ASP A 368 -21.79 26.27 34.31
C ASP A 368 -22.05 24.80 34.69
N PRO A 369 -22.72 24.51 35.83
CA PRO A 369 -22.97 23.14 36.28
C PRO A 369 -23.74 22.30 35.24
N ASP A 370 -24.54 22.93 34.38
CA ASP A 370 -25.24 22.22 33.30
C ASP A 370 -24.26 21.69 32.23
N ARG A 371 -23.12 22.36 32.02
CA ARG A 371 -22.07 21.87 31.11
C ARG A 371 -21.29 20.70 31.71
N VAL A 372 -21.09 20.67 33.04
CA VAL A 372 -20.43 19.53 33.71
C VAL A 372 -21.28 18.28 33.58
N SER A 373 -22.59 18.37 33.84
CA SER A 373 -23.51 17.24 33.68
C SER A 373 -23.56 16.71 32.24
N GLN A 374 -23.56 17.59 31.24
CA GLN A 374 -23.51 17.18 29.82
C GLN A 374 -22.19 16.51 29.44
N ILE A 375 -21.07 16.90 30.03
CA ILE A 375 -19.76 16.28 29.80
C ILE A 375 -19.73 14.87 30.41
N GLU A 376 -20.24 14.70 31.63
CA GLU A 376 -20.32 13.39 32.30
C GLU A 376 -21.25 12.42 31.54
N GLU A 377 -22.39 12.90 31.05
CA GLU A 377 -23.30 12.08 30.23
C GLU A 377 -22.64 11.64 28.91
N ARG A 378 -21.92 12.55 28.23
CA ARG A 378 -21.16 12.24 27.01
C ARG A 378 -20.03 11.25 27.27
N ALA A 379 -19.31 11.39 28.40
CA ALA A 379 -18.26 10.46 28.80
C ALA A 379 -18.82 9.04 29.05
N GLY A 380 -19.96 8.94 29.74
CA GLY A 380 -20.65 7.66 29.96
C GLY A 380 -21.11 6.99 28.66
N HIS A 381 -21.63 7.78 27.70
CA HIS A 381 -21.97 7.26 26.37
C HIS A 381 -20.75 6.80 25.58
N ALA A 382 -19.64 7.54 25.63
CA ALA A 382 -18.39 7.15 24.98
C ALA A 382 -17.85 5.83 25.54
N GLN A 383 -17.81 5.69 26.87
CA GLN A 383 -17.37 4.46 27.54
C GLN A 383 -18.21 3.25 27.11
N LYS A 384 -19.54 3.38 27.10
CA LYS A 384 -20.46 2.30 26.70
C LYS A 384 -20.31 1.91 25.23
N ASN A 385 -19.92 2.85 24.36
CA ASN A 385 -19.65 2.57 22.96
C ASN A 385 -18.32 1.82 22.76
N VAL A 386 -17.30 2.13 23.56
CA VAL A 386 -16.02 1.41 23.57
C VAL A 386 -16.24 -0.04 24.03
N GLU A 387 -16.96 -0.26 25.13
CA GLU A 387 -17.28 -1.63 25.62
C GLU A 387 -17.98 -2.47 24.55
N ARG A 388 -19.00 -1.92 23.88
CA ARG A 388 -19.69 -2.60 22.77
C ARG A 388 -18.78 -2.90 21.58
N ALA A 389 -17.79 -2.05 21.30
CA ALA A 389 -16.85 -2.26 20.20
C ALA A 389 -15.84 -3.36 20.54
N VAL A 390 -15.39 -3.43 21.79
CA VAL A 390 -14.53 -4.51 22.31
C VAL A 390 -15.27 -5.85 22.24
N ASP A 391 -16.52 -5.92 22.71
CA ASP A 391 -17.31 -7.16 22.68
C ASP A 391 -17.53 -7.67 21.26
N LYS A 392 -17.88 -6.78 20.32
CA LYS A 392 -18.03 -7.13 18.89
C LYS A 392 -16.73 -7.60 18.24
N THR A 393 -15.60 -7.06 18.68
CA THR A 393 -14.29 -7.45 18.16
C THR A 393 -13.90 -8.82 18.69
N ALA A 394 -14.13 -9.08 19.99
CA ALA A 394 -13.92 -10.37 20.59
C ALA A 394 -14.78 -11.46 19.91
N GLU A 395 -16.07 -11.17 19.65
CA GLU A 395 -16.97 -12.08 18.93
C GLU A 395 -16.43 -12.44 17.54
N LYS A 396 -15.98 -11.45 16.76
CA LYS A 396 -15.39 -11.68 15.43
C LYS A 396 -14.12 -12.52 15.46
N VAL A 397 -13.25 -12.30 16.45
CA VAL A 397 -12.01 -13.06 16.62
C VAL A 397 -12.33 -14.52 16.97
N MET A 398 -13.28 -14.74 17.87
CA MET A 398 -13.72 -16.09 18.24
C MET A 398 -14.35 -16.83 17.04
N ASP A 399 -15.19 -16.15 16.26
CA ASP A 399 -15.76 -16.69 15.01
C ASP A 399 -14.69 -17.06 13.99
N GLN A 400 -13.64 -16.25 13.85
CA GLN A 400 -12.55 -16.51 12.94
C GLN A 400 -11.70 -17.70 13.40
N MET A 401 -11.42 -17.80 14.70
CA MET A 401 -10.71 -18.94 15.28
C MET A 401 -11.50 -20.23 15.09
N ASP A 402 -12.82 -20.21 15.31
CA ASP A 402 -13.67 -21.40 15.14
C ASP A 402 -13.71 -21.90 13.69
N ARG A 403 -13.63 -21.00 12.71
CA ARG A 403 -13.55 -21.36 11.28
C ARG A 403 -12.20 -21.93 10.87
N GLN A 404 -11.12 -21.61 11.59
CA GLN A 404 -9.76 -22.01 11.24
C GLN A 404 -9.27 -23.24 12.01
N MET A 405 -9.86 -23.54 13.17
CA MET A 405 -9.51 -24.72 13.95
C MET A 405 -10.08 -26.01 13.35
N THR A 406 -9.23 -27.03 13.27
CA THR A 406 -9.65 -28.40 13.01
C THR A 406 -10.44 -28.97 14.19
N GLU A 407 -11.27 -29.99 13.96
CA GLU A 407 -12.06 -30.66 15.03
C GLU A 407 -11.19 -31.16 16.20
N THR A 408 -9.93 -31.51 15.93
CA THR A 408 -8.98 -31.94 16.98
C THR A 408 -8.52 -30.75 17.84
N GLU A 409 -8.27 -29.60 17.23
CA GLU A 409 -7.90 -28.36 17.93
C GLU A 409 -9.07 -27.80 18.74
N LYS A 410 -10.30 -27.86 18.20
CA LYS A 410 -11.52 -27.48 18.92
C LYS A 410 -11.68 -28.28 20.21
N LYS A 411 -11.51 -29.60 20.12
CA LYS A 411 -11.60 -30.49 21.28
C LYS A 411 -10.51 -30.20 22.34
N MET A 412 -9.28 -29.93 21.90
CA MET A 412 -8.20 -29.53 22.81
C MET A 412 -8.48 -28.19 23.49
N TYR A 413 -9.07 -27.23 22.77
CA TYR A 413 -9.47 -25.93 23.31
C TYR A 413 -10.61 -26.07 24.32
N GLU A 414 -11.64 -26.87 24.02
CA GLU A 414 -12.74 -27.14 24.96
C GLU A 414 -12.26 -27.80 26.27
N ASP A 415 -11.37 -28.78 26.18
CA ASP A 415 -10.80 -29.44 27.37
C ASP A 415 -9.92 -28.47 28.17
N TRP A 416 -9.22 -27.56 27.50
CA TRP A 416 -8.46 -26.50 28.15
C TRP A 416 -9.37 -25.50 28.87
N CYS A 417 -10.44 -25.02 28.23
CA CYS A 417 -11.42 -24.11 28.84
C CYS A 417 -12.12 -24.72 30.06
N LYS A 418 -12.49 -26.01 30.00
CA LYS A 418 -13.05 -26.73 31.15
C LYS A 418 -12.09 -26.78 32.34
N THR A 419 -10.79 -26.84 32.07
CA THR A 419 -9.76 -26.89 33.12
C THR A 419 -9.52 -25.51 33.76
N HIS A 420 -9.79 -24.42 33.02
CA HIS A 420 -9.46 -23.04 33.43
C HIS A 420 -10.68 -22.14 33.70
N ASN A 421 -11.89 -22.68 33.62
CA ASN A 421 -13.14 -21.97 33.93
C ASN A 421 -13.31 -20.68 33.11
N CYS A 422 -13.01 -20.77 31.80
CA CYS A 422 -13.06 -19.67 30.84
C CYS A 422 -14.49 -19.25 30.48
#